data_AF-A0A925BK89-F1
#
_entry.id   AF-A0A925BK89-F1
#
_cell.length_a   1.000
_cell.length_b   1.000
_cell.length_c   1.000
_cell.angle_alpha   90.00
_cell.angle_beta   90.00
_cell.angle_gamma   90.00
#
_symmetry.space_group_name_H-M   'P 1'
#
loop_
_entity.id
_entity.type
_entity.pdbx_description
1 polymer ?
#
loop_
_entity_poly.entity_id
_entity_poly.type
_entity_poly.pdbx_seq_one_letter_code
_entity_poly.pdbx_strand_id
1 'polypeptide(L)' 'MIHGLDDLWLMPEALNDTWRYLEKDLTLVTVPKAGHWVHVGPVQALGAPELVTKRLVSWLTQE' A
#
# COMPACT_ATOMS: atom_id res chain seq x y z
N MET A 1 -2.89 4.31 3.81
CA MET A 1 -2.63 2.85 3.69
C MET A 1 -1.88 2.58 2.39
N ILE A 2 -0.91 1.68 2.41
CA ILE A 2 -0.21 1.21 1.20
C ILE A 2 -0.45 -0.30 1.08
N HIS A 3 -1.00 -0.75 -0.05
CA HIS A 3 -1.48 -2.12 -0.24
C HIS A 3 -0.98 -2.71 -1.56
N GLY A 4 -0.57 -3.97 -1.54
CA GLY A 4 -0.17 -4.70 -2.74
C GLY A 4 -1.35 -5.42 -3.38
N LEU A 5 -1.54 -5.30 -4.70
CA LEU A 5 -2.70 -5.90 -5.38
C LEU A 5 -2.64 -7.42 -5.57
N ASP A 6 -1.49 -8.04 -5.34
CA ASP A 6 -1.30 -9.50 -5.39
C ASP A 6 -1.31 -10.09 -3.97
N ASP A 7 -1.82 -9.35 -2.97
CA ASP A 7 -1.98 -9.83 -1.60
C ASP A 7 -3.03 -10.95 -1.54
N LEU A 8 -2.57 -12.15 -1.15
CA LEU A 8 -3.41 -13.35 -1.06
C LEU A 8 -4.10 -13.51 0.30
N TRP A 9 -3.73 -12.72 1.32
CA TRP A 9 -4.33 -12.80 2.66
C TRP A 9 -5.32 -11.67 2.92
N LEU A 10 -5.09 -10.50 2.34
CA LEU A 10 -6.03 -9.38 2.36
C LEU A 10 -6.30 -8.98 0.91
N MET A 11 -7.28 -9.60 0.27
CA MET A 11 -7.56 -9.33 -1.15
C MET A 11 -8.07 -7.88 -1.36
N PRO A 12 -7.86 -7.28 -2.54
CA PRO A 12 -8.22 -5.89 -2.82
C PRO A 12 -9.70 -5.57 -2.54
N GLU A 13 -10.60 -6.53 -2.74
CA GLU A 13 -12.04 -6.40 -2.49
C GLU A 13 -12.34 -6.11 -1.01
N ALA A 14 -11.48 -6.55 -0.09
CA ALA A 14 -11.63 -6.28 1.34
C ALA A 14 -11.41 -4.79 1.69
N LEU A 15 -10.84 -4.00 0.78
CA LEU A 15 -10.67 -2.56 0.95
C LEU A 15 -11.91 -1.76 0.54
N ASN A 16 -12.84 -2.37 -0.18
CA ASN A 16 -14.04 -1.70 -0.67
C ASN A 16 -14.87 -1.13 0.50
N ASP A 17 -15.34 0.10 0.33
CA ASP A 17 -16.17 0.82 1.31
C ASP A 17 -15.55 0.98 2.72
N THR A 18 -14.29 0.61 2.94
CA THR A 18 -13.62 0.76 4.26
C THR A 18 -13.55 2.22 4.70
N TRP A 19 -13.50 3.16 3.74
CA TRP A 19 -13.53 4.60 3.99
C TRP A 19 -14.78 5.05 4.75
N ARG A 20 -15.89 4.30 4.69
CA ARG A 20 -17.13 4.63 5.42
C ARG A 20 -16.97 4.54 6.93
N TYR A 21 -15.96 3.79 7.40
CA TYR A 21 -15.71 3.53 8.81
C TYR A 21 -14.56 4.36 9.38
N LEU A 22 -13.99 5.29 8.60
CA LEU A 22 -12.86 6.10 9.02
C LEU A 22 -13.34 7.46 9.51
N GLU A 23 -12.88 7.86 10.70
CA GLU A 23 -13.18 9.17 11.28
C GLU A 23 -12.36 10.32 10.63
N LYS A 24 -11.34 9.97 9.84
CA LYS A 24 -10.39 10.90 9.22
C LYS A 24 -10.13 10.52 7.78
N ASP A 25 -9.62 11.49 7.01
CA ASP A 25 -9.24 11.28 5.62
C ASP A 25 -8.22 10.16 5.48
N LEU A 26 -8.46 9.28 4.50
CA LEU A 26 -7.58 8.18 4.15
C LEU A 26 -7.02 8.36 2.74
N THR A 27 -5.70 8.41 2.64
CA THR A 27 -5.00 8.16 1.38
C THR A 27 -4.73 6.66 1.22
N LEU A 28 -5.30 6.04 0.19
CA LEU A 28 -5.01 4.67 -0.22
C LEU A 28 -4.07 4.68 -1.43
N VAL A 29 -2.94 3.97 -1.31
CA VAL A 29 -2.01 3.73 -2.41
C VAL A 29 -1.98 2.23 -2.69
N THR A 30 -2.25 1.85 -3.94
CA THR A 30 -2.15 0.47 -4.39
C THR A 30 -0.88 0.26 -5.22
N VAL A 31 -0.19 -0.86 -4.99
CA VAL A 31 1.04 -1.24 -5.68
C VAL A 31 0.76 -2.49 -6.51
N PRO A 32 0.67 -2.37 -7.84
CA PRO A 32 0.48 -3.53 -8.71
C PRO A 32 1.62 -4.54 -8.53
N LYS A 33 1.29 -5.84 -8.63
CA LYS A 33 2.26 -6.94 -8.57
C LYS A 33 2.97 -7.14 -7.22
N ALA A 34 2.63 -6.35 -6.21
CA ALA A 34 3.13 -6.53 -4.86
C ALA A 34 2.15 -7.38 -4.05
N GLY A 35 2.67 -8.30 -3.25
CA GLY A 35 1.87 -9.09 -2.31
C GLY A 35 1.70 -8.39 -0.95
N HIS A 36 1.30 -9.17 0.05
CA HIS A 36 1.04 -8.70 1.41
C HIS A 36 2.20 -7.91 2.04
N TRP A 37 3.42 -8.37 1.80
CA TRP A 37 4.64 -7.80 2.36
C TRP A 37 5.21 -6.67 1.49
N VAL A 38 4.37 -5.70 1.09
CA VAL A 38 4.67 -4.61 0.14
C VAL A 38 5.91 -3.77 0.50
N HIS A 39 6.33 -3.78 1.76
CA HIS A 39 7.42 -2.97 2.32
C HIS A 39 8.75 -3.71 2.53
N VAL A 40 8.80 -5.06 2.43
CA VAL A 40 10.05 -5.84 2.63
C VAL A 40 10.47 -6.72 1.43
N GLY A 41 9.54 -7.16 0.56
CA GLY A 41 9.81 -8.05 -0.61
C GLY A 41 10.18 -9.51 -0.25
N PRO A 42 10.16 -10.54 -1.18
CA PRO A 42 10.01 -10.52 -2.66
C PRO A 42 9.00 -11.54 -3.30
N VAL A 43 8.73 -11.41 -4.62
CA VAL A 43 8.61 -12.44 -5.71
C VAL A 43 8.06 -11.82 -7.02
N GLN A 44 7.31 -10.71 -7.01
CA GLN A 44 6.67 -10.17 -8.24
C GLN A 44 6.77 -8.64 -8.46
N ALA A 45 7.32 -7.87 -7.49
CA ALA A 45 7.49 -6.41 -7.60
C ALA A 45 8.88 -5.92 -7.13
N LEU A 46 9.88 -6.01 -8.01
CA LEU A 46 11.14 -5.27 -7.85
C LEU A 46 10.81 -3.76 -7.83
N GLY A 47 11.19 -3.04 -6.76
CA GLY A 47 10.92 -1.60 -6.63
C GLY A 47 9.80 -1.20 -5.67
N ALA A 48 9.01 -2.16 -5.15
CA ALA A 48 7.92 -1.84 -4.23
C ALA A 48 8.42 -1.27 -2.88
N PRO A 49 9.44 -1.85 -2.21
CA PRO A 49 9.98 -1.29 -0.96
C PRO A 49 10.52 0.14 -1.14
N GLU A 50 11.19 0.41 -2.27
CA GLU A 50 11.73 1.72 -2.60
C GLU A 50 10.62 2.75 -2.84
N LEU A 51 9.57 2.36 -3.57
CA LEU A 51 8.38 3.19 -3.77
C LEU A 51 7.68 3.51 -2.45
N VAL A 52 7.45 2.50 -1.60
CA VAL A 52 6.84 2.66 -0.28
C VAL A 52 7.65 3.63 0.56
N THR A 53 8.96 3.41 0.65
CA THR A 53 9.86 4.27 1.43
C THR A 53 9.85 5.70 0.92
N LYS A 54 9.96 5.90 -0.40
CA LYS A 54 9.94 7.24 -1.02
C LYS A 54 8.63 7.98 -0.73
N ARG A 55 7.49 7.29 -0.78
CA ARG A 55 6.18 7.89 -0.47
C ARG A 55 6.04 8.27 1.00
N LEU A 56 6.48 7.40 1.91
CA LEU A 56 6.48 7.69 3.33
C LEU A 56 7.36 8.90 3.67
N VAL A 57 8.58 8.95 3.13
CA VAL A 57 9.49 10.09 3.36
C VAL A 57 8.85 11.38 2.88
N SER A 58 8.37 11.43 1.63
CA SER A 58 7.74 12.64 1.07
C SER A 58 6.57 13.16 1.92
N TRP A 59 5.75 12.27 2.47
CA TRP A 59 4.65 12.67 3.37
C TRP A 59 5.14 13.19 4.71
N LEU A 60 6.18 12.58 5.29
CA LEU A 60 6.71 12.96 6.59
C LEU A 60 7.51 14.25 6.55
N THR A 61 8.23 14.51 5.45
CA THR A 61 9.06 15.70 5.29
C THR A 61 8.31 16.84 4.60
N GLN A 62 7.18 16.55 3.94
CA GLN A 62 6.49 17.47 3.03
C GLN A 62 7.39 17.96 1.88
N GLU A 63 8.35 17.12 1.46
CA GLU A 63 9.26 17.34 0.34
C GLU A 63 9.02 16.37 -0.83
#